data_AF-A0A0B3RYM8-F1
#
_entry.id   AF-A0A0B3RYM8-F1
#
_cell.length_a   1.000
_cell.length_b   1.000
_cell.length_c   1.000
_cell.angle_alpha   90.00
_cell.angle_beta   90.00
_cell.angle_gamma   90.00
#
_symmetry.space_group_name_H-M   'P 1'
#
loop_
_entity.id
_entity.type
_entity.pdbx_description
1 polymer ?
#
loop_
_entity_poly.entity_id
_entity_poly.type
_entity_poly.pdbx_seq_one_letter_code
_entity_poly.pdbx_strand_id
1 'polypeptide(L)'
;MMRGLVLGLVWLAGAAVAEPVTYAFEWTGGGGYSVKGALQYDSAAISGPFVLAQDLSCFVIEGSKEGEPVGRWALTMLNEETSWRLHFDPASASFLVDGEGIWMPQAWNMNGEGNDCGKDGFGFNIGNAAQDICVDNRLIFESQVAPGEPFPAIRVEGFDFPGDACNAPPMLSLLTR
;
A
#
# COMPACT_ATOMS: atom_id res chain seq x y z
N MET A 1 -63.82 21.15 6.29
CA MET A 1 -62.91 21.35 5.14
C MET A 1 -61.50 20.93 5.57
N MET A 2 -60.85 20.15 4.70
CA MET A 2 -59.62 19.35 4.81
C MET A 2 -58.61 19.65 5.94
N ARG A 3 -58.36 18.65 6.79
CA ARG A 3 -57.14 18.48 7.59
C ARG A 3 -56.03 17.99 6.65
N GLY A 4 -55.00 18.80 6.42
CA GLY A 4 -53.80 18.38 5.67
C GLY A 4 -52.80 17.71 6.60
N LEU A 5 -52.67 16.39 6.48
CA LEU A 5 -51.63 15.61 7.14
C LEU A 5 -50.37 15.66 6.25
N VAL A 6 -49.37 16.45 6.63
CA VAL A 6 -48.05 16.43 5.97
C VAL A 6 -47.27 15.25 6.55
N LEU A 7 -47.18 14.14 5.80
CA LEU A 7 -46.24 13.06 6.10
C LEU A 7 -44.83 13.52 5.74
N GLY A 8 -43.98 13.68 6.75
CA GLY A 8 -42.54 13.89 6.55
C GLY A 8 -41.88 12.61 6.03
N LEU A 9 -41.25 12.69 4.87
CA LEU A 9 -40.30 11.67 4.41
C LEU A 9 -39.02 11.79 5.25
N VAL A 10 -38.84 10.87 6.19
CA VAL A 10 -37.54 10.66 6.84
C VAL A 10 -36.67 9.88 5.86
N TRP A 11 -35.74 10.56 5.19
CA TRP A 11 -34.67 9.92 4.45
C TRP A 11 -33.70 9.29 5.45
N LEU A 12 -33.78 7.97 5.62
CA LEU A 12 -32.74 7.17 6.25
C LEU A 12 -31.55 7.14 5.29
N ALA A 13 -30.67 8.13 5.37
CA ALA A 13 -29.35 8.05 4.77
C ALA A 13 -28.60 6.92 5.49
N GLY A 14 -28.56 5.73 4.88
CA GLY A 14 -27.68 4.66 5.34
C GLY A 14 -26.25 5.14 5.21
N ALA A 15 -25.54 5.27 6.33
CA ALA A 15 -24.09 5.42 6.29
C ALA A 15 -23.56 4.18 5.58
N ALA A 16 -22.92 4.34 4.42
CA ALA A 16 -22.17 3.27 3.81
C ALA A 16 -21.14 2.81 4.85
N VAL A 17 -21.24 1.55 5.27
CA VAL A 17 -20.28 0.97 6.19
C VAL A 17 -19.01 0.80 5.37
N ALA A 18 -17.95 1.52 5.76
CA ALA A 18 -16.61 1.31 5.22
C ALA A 18 -16.25 -0.17 5.37
N GLU A 19 -16.02 -0.87 4.26
CA GLU A 19 -15.62 -2.27 4.27
C GLU A 19 -14.13 -2.35 3.98
N PRO A 20 -13.30 -2.62 5.02
CA PRO A 20 -11.87 -2.75 4.82
C PRO A 20 -11.58 -3.96 3.93
N VAL A 21 -10.74 -3.73 2.92
CA VAL A 21 -10.24 -4.78 2.03
C VAL A 21 -8.74 -4.91 2.26
N THR A 22 -8.31 -6.14 2.54
CA THR A 22 -6.92 -6.45 2.87
C THR A 22 -6.33 -7.44 1.87
N TYR A 23 -5.12 -7.15 1.42
CA TYR A 23 -4.31 -8.05 0.60
C TYR A 23 -2.96 -8.27 1.27
N ALA A 24 -2.49 -9.51 1.25
CA ALA A 24 -1.12 -9.88 1.63
C ALA A 24 -0.35 -10.28 0.37
N PHE A 25 0.95 -10.06 0.37
CA PHE A 25 1.80 -10.32 -0.78
C PHE A 25 3.19 -10.81 -0.40
N GLU A 26 3.83 -11.48 -1.34
CA GLU A 26 5.22 -11.90 -1.26
C GLU A 26 5.88 -11.66 -2.62
N TRP A 27 7.02 -11.00 -2.59
CA TRP A 27 7.92 -10.82 -3.72
C TRP A 27 9.19 -11.62 -3.48
N THR A 28 9.67 -12.30 -4.52
CA THR A 28 10.92 -13.05 -4.49
C THR A 28 11.92 -12.37 -5.42
N GLY A 29 13.02 -11.89 -4.82
CA GLY A 29 14.14 -11.29 -5.53
C GLY A 29 15.22 -12.29 -5.90
N GLY A 30 16.28 -11.79 -6.53
CA GLY A 30 17.55 -12.50 -6.66
C GLY A 30 18.27 -12.69 -5.32
N GLY A 31 19.33 -13.50 -5.29
CA GLY A 31 20.24 -13.58 -4.13
C GLY A 31 19.64 -14.10 -2.82
N GLY A 32 18.48 -14.76 -2.88
CA GLY A 32 17.73 -15.19 -1.70
C GLY A 32 16.98 -14.08 -0.97
N TYR A 33 16.87 -12.89 -1.58
CA TYR A 33 16.06 -11.80 -1.02
C TYR A 33 14.57 -12.01 -1.27
N SER A 34 13.75 -11.58 -0.31
CA SER A 34 12.29 -11.54 -0.46
C SER A 34 11.70 -10.37 0.30
N VAL A 35 10.50 -9.96 -0.10
CA VAL A 35 9.69 -8.95 0.59
C VAL A 35 8.32 -9.55 0.87
N LYS A 36 7.88 -9.46 2.13
CA LYS A 36 6.51 -9.80 2.53
C LYS A 36 5.81 -8.57 3.04
N GLY A 37 4.51 -8.50 2.84
CA GLY A 37 3.77 -7.34 3.29
C GLY A 37 2.27 -7.49 3.15
N ALA A 38 1.59 -6.42 3.53
CA ALA A 38 0.16 -6.29 3.35
C ALA A 38 -0.23 -4.84 3.13
N LEU A 39 -1.39 -4.66 2.48
CA LEU A 39 -2.05 -3.39 2.30
C LEU A 39 -3.52 -3.52 2.72
N GLN A 40 -4.07 -2.43 3.23
CA GLN A 40 -5.49 -2.31 3.53
C GLN A 40 -6.01 -0.96 3.06
N TYR A 41 -7.21 -0.95 2.48
CA TYR A 41 -7.93 0.25 2.06
C TYR A 41 -9.44 0.07 2.30
N ASP A 42 -10.20 1.16 2.23
CA ASP A 42 -11.67 1.12 2.21
C ASP A 42 -12.14 1.06 0.75
N SER A 43 -12.84 -0.01 0.38
CA SER A 43 -13.34 -0.16 -1.00
C SER A 43 -14.29 0.95 -1.43
N ALA A 44 -15.01 1.58 -0.51
CA ALA A 44 -15.90 2.69 -0.81
C ALA A 44 -15.17 4.01 -1.11
N ALA A 45 -13.88 4.11 -0.75
CA ALA A 45 -13.07 5.31 -0.97
C ALA A 45 -12.39 5.33 -2.35
N ILE A 46 -12.39 4.21 -3.09
CA ILE A 46 -11.67 4.09 -4.36
C ILE A 46 -12.51 4.70 -5.50
N SER A 47 -11.99 5.76 -6.12
CA SER A 47 -12.66 6.45 -7.25
C SER A 47 -12.19 5.99 -8.63
N GLY A 48 -11.11 5.22 -8.72
CA GLY A 48 -10.46 4.82 -9.96
C GLY A 48 -10.33 3.30 -10.14
N PRO A 49 -9.70 2.84 -11.23
CA PRO A 49 -9.47 1.41 -11.45
C PRO A 49 -8.38 0.84 -10.53
N PHE A 50 -7.54 1.69 -9.95
CA PHE A 50 -6.42 1.29 -9.10
C PHE A 50 -6.57 1.88 -7.70
N VAL A 51 -6.09 1.12 -6.72
CA VAL A 51 -5.80 1.61 -5.38
C VAL A 51 -4.46 2.33 -5.43
N LEU A 52 -4.46 3.58 -4.94
CA LEU A 52 -3.30 4.45 -4.94
C LEU A 52 -2.75 4.62 -3.52
N ALA A 53 -1.57 5.24 -3.46
CA ALA A 53 -0.83 5.47 -2.23
C ALA A 53 -1.65 6.20 -1.14
N GLN A 54 -2.49 7.17 -1.52
CA GLN A 54 -3.35 7.92 -0.60
C GLN A 54 -4.60 7.15 -0.11
N ASP A 55 -4.95 6.05 -0.76
CA ASP A 55 -6.14 5.28 -0.45
C ASP A 55 -5.89 4.26 0.68
N LEU A 56 -4.62 4.03 1.04
CA LEU A 56 -4.24 3.03 2.03
C LEU A 56 -4.49 3.53 3.46
N SER A 57 -5.20 2.70 4.23
CA SER A 57 -5.30 2.84 5.69
C SER A 57 -4.17 2.13 6.41
N CYS A 58 -3.66 1.03 5.84
CA CYS A 58 -2.51 0.30 6.35
C CYS A 58 -1.57 -0.16 5.23
N PHE A 59 -0.27 -0.14 5.48
CA PHE A 59 0.75 -0.70 4.59
C PHE A 59 2.02 -1.08 5.37
N VAL A 60 2.60 -2.23 5.04
CA VAL A 60 3.89 -2.66 5.59
C VAL A 60 4.64 -3.55 4.59
N ILE A 61 5.96 -3.42 4.58
CA ILE A 61 6.89 -4.33 3.92
C ILE A 61 8.00 -4.76 4.87
N GLU A 62 8.35 -6.03 4.81
CA GLU A 62 9.41 -6.66 5.59
C GLU A 62 10.29 -7.47 4.65
N GLY A 63 11.58 -7.10 4.59
CA GLY A 63 12.57 -7.75 3.76
C GLY A 63 13.30 -8.85 4.52
N SER A 64 13.63 -9.94 3.81
CA SER A 64 14.53 -10.97 4.32
C SER A 64 15.58 -11.39 3.29
N LYS A 65 16.69 -11.98 3.75
CA LYS A 65 17.68 -12.70 2.95
C LYS A 65 17.82 -14.11 3.51
N GLU A 66 17.48 -15.12 2.71
CA GLU A 66 17.50 -16.53 3.13
C GLU A 66 16.67 -16.78 4.41
N GLY A 67 15.61 -15.99 4.61
CA GLY A 67 14.74 -16.04 5.79
C GLY A 67 15.18 -15.15 6.97
N GLU A 68 16.39 -14.60 6.95
CA GLU A 68 16.87 -13.68 7.98
C GLU A 68 16.39 -12.25 7.69
N PRO A 69 15.80 -11.53 8.66
CA PRO A 69 15.33 -10.16 8.46
C PRO A 69 16.46 -9.20 8.06
N VAL A 70 16.22 -8.40 7.02
CA VAL A 70 17.18 -7.36 6.57
C VAL A 70 16.66 -5.94 6.75
N GLY A 71 15.35 -5.75 6.87
CA GLY A 71 14.77 -4.44 7.09
C GLY A 71 13.25 -4.42 6.97
N ARG A 72 12.65 -3.29 7.30
CA ARG A 72 11.20 -3.06 7.18
C ARG A 72 10.87 -1.59 6.94
N TRP A 73 9.71 -1.34 6.35
CA TRP A 73 9.11 -0.02 6.28
C TRP A 73 7.59 -0.13 6.42
N ALA A 74 6.98 0.84 7.11
CA ALA A 74 5.55 0.81 7.44
C ALA A 74 4.92 2.20 7.26
N LEU A 75 3.61 2.25 7.03
CA LEU A 75 2.90 3.47 6.61
C LEU A 75 3.08 4.66 7.56
N THR A 76 3.14 4.45 8.88
CA THR A 76 3.32 5.57 9.83
C THR A 76 4.73 6.14 9.83
N MET A 77 5.68 5.52 9.12
CA MET A 77 7.04 6.04 8.91
C MET A 77 7.11 7.04 7.74
N LEU A 78 6.03 7.15 6.96
CA LEU A 78 5.90 8.07 5.83
C LEU A 78 6.15 9.52 6.28
N ASN A 79 7.03 10.20 5.56
CA ASN A 79 7.35 11.62 5.78
C ASN A 79 7.62 12.31 4.44
N GLU A 80 7.93 13.62 4.49
CA GLU A 80 8.12 14.46 3.30
C GLU A 80 9.31 14.05 2.43
N GLU A 81 10.27 13.31 2.97
CA GLU A 81 11.46 12.83 2.25
C GLU A 81 11.25 11.45 1.63
N THR A 82 10.16 10.76 1.98
CA THR A 82 9.90 9.39 1.53
C THR A 82 9.47 9.36 0.06
N SER A 83 10.22 8.63 -0.76
CA SER A 83 9.72 8.19 -2.07
C SER A 83 8.51 7.26 -1.89
N TRP A 84 7.31 7.77 -2.17
CA TRP A 84 6.04 7.06 -1.95
C TRP A 84 5.15 7.07 -3.19
N ARG A 85 4.98 5.88 -3.79
CA ARG A 85 4.07 5.61 -4.88
C ARG A 85 3.61 4.16 -4.84
N LEU A 86 2.33 3.96 -5.06
CA LEU A 86 1.72 2.65 -5.10
C LEU A 86 0.60 2.66 -6.13
N HIS A 87 0.57 1.63 -6.95
CA HIS A 87 -0.55 1.35 -7.85
C HIS A 87 -0.88 -0.13 -7.78
N PHE A 88 -2.05 -0.44 -7.23
CA PHE A 88 -2.53 -1.81 -7.07
C PHE A 88 -3.84 -1.98 -7.85
N ASP A 89 -3.94 -3.02 -8.66
CA ASP A 89 -5.16 -3.39 -9.37
C ASP A 89 -5.96 -4.41 -8.55
N PRO A 90 -7.09 -4.00 -7.94
CA PRO A 90 -7.91 -4.90 -7.15
C PRO A 90 -8.65 -5.93 -8.01
N ALA A 91 -8.82 -5.70 -9.32
CA ALA A 91 -9.52 -6.63 -10.22
C ALA A 91 -8.67 -7.85 -10.54
N SER A 92 -7.37 -7.66 -10.73
CA SER A 92 -6.39 -8.73 -10.95
C SER A 92 -5.67 -9.18 -9.68
N ALA A 93 -5.85 -8.45 -8.57
CA ALA A 93 -5.16 -8.67 -7.31
C ALA A 93 -3.63 -8.63 -7.45
N SER A 94 -3.10 -7.62 -8.15
CA SER A 94 -1.66 -7.46 -8.36
C SER A 94 -1.22 -6.01 -8.31
N PHE A 95 0.04 -5.79 -7.93
CA PHE A 95 0.69 -4.50 -8.14
C PHE A 95 0.98 -4.31 -9.62
N LEU A 96 0.78 -3.08 -10.11
CA LEU A 96 1.25 -2.74 -11.45
C LEU A 96 2.76 -2.80 -11.52
N VAL A 97 3.27 -3.28 -12.64
CA VAL A 97 4.70 -3.45 -12.93
C VAL A 97 5.12 -2.58 -14.12
N ASP A 98 6.43 -2.48 -14.39
CA ASP A 98 6.89 -1.71 -15.54
C ASP A 98 6.36 -2.27 -16.85
N GLY A 99 6.05 -1.39 -17.81
CA GLY A 99 5.46 -1.77 -19.10
C GLY A 99 3.93 -1.75 -19.13
N GLU A 100 3.25 -1.56 -17.99
CA GLU A 100 1.78 -1.50 -17.90
C GLU A 100 1.22 -0.07 -18.01
N GLY A 101 1.99 0.84 -18.61
CA GLY A 101 1.57 2.21 -18.92
C GLY A 101 1.78 3.23 -17.80
N ILE A 102 2.31 2.81 -16.64
CA ILE A 102 2.68 3.69 -15.53
C ILE A 102 4.19 3.62 -15.33
N TRP A 103 4.88 4.75 -15.46
CA TRP A 103 6.31 4.82 -15.20
C TRP A 103 6.60 4.73 -13.70
N MET A 104 7.49 3.80 -13.33
CA MET A 104 7.87 3.52 -11.95
C MET A 104 6.64 3.36 -11.04
N PRO A 105 5.83 2.30 -11.22
CA PRO A 105 4.53 2.18 -10.58
C PRO A 105 4.59 2.00 -9.05
N GLN A 106 5.72 1.49 -8.54
CA GLN A 106 5.96 1.29 -7.11
C GLN A 106 7.24 2.03 -6.68
N ALA A 107 7.13 2.76 -5.58
CA ALA A 107 8.24 3.38 -4.87
C ALA A 107 7.87 3.39 -3.38
N TRP A 108 8.41 2.44 -2.62
CA TRP A 108 8.07 2.23 -1.21
C TRP A 108 9.31 2.55 -0.38
N ASN A 109 9.40 3.80 0.08
CA ASN A 109 10.60 4.33 0.73
C ASN A 109 11.87 4.12 -0.09
N MET A 110 11.76 4.22 -1.42
CA MET A 110 12.89 4.01 -2.34
C MET A 110 12.59 4.62 -3.71
N ASN A 111 13.48 5.49 -4.19
CA ASN A 111 13.51 6.01 -5.55
C ASN A 111 14.12 4.99 -6.53
N GLY A 112 14.14 5.34 -7.82
CA GLY A 112 14.71 4.47 -8.87
C GLY A 112 16.23 4.22 -8.78
N GLU A 113 16.97 5.00 -7.97
CA GLU A 113 18.42 4.82 -7.78
C GLU A 113 18.76 3.99 -6.54
N GLY A 114 17.80 3.77 -5.63
CA GLY A 114 17.99 3.01 -4.40
C GLY A 114 18.88 3.68 -3.36
N ASN A 115 18.89 5.02 -3.32
CA ASN A 115 19.78 5.81 -2.47
C ASN A 115 19.07 6.68 -1.42
N ASP A 116 17.76 6.48 -1.20
CA ASP A 116 16.92 7.29 -0.32
C ASP A 116 16.02 6.49 0.64
N CYS A 117 16.26 5.19 0.88
CA CYS A 117 15.52 4.43 1.90
C CYS A 117 15.84 4.77 3.36
N GLY A 118 16.75 5.72 3.60
CA GLY A 118 17.20 6.13 4.91
C GLY A 118 18.35 5.29 5.45
N LYS A 119 19.09 5.89 6.39
CA LYS A 119 20.12 5.19 7.17
C LYS A 119 19.44 4.12 8.03
N ASP A 120 19.99 2.91 8.02
CA ASP A 120 19.40 1.73 8.69
C ASP A 120 17.96 1.43 8.23
N GLY A 121 17.56 2.01 7.09
CA GLY A 121 16.22 1.89 6.51
C GLY A 121 16.13 0.80 5.45
N PHE A 122 14.90 0.61 4.96
CA PHE A 122 14.54 -0.41 3.99
C PHE A 122 13.56 0.16 2.99
N GLY A 123 13.70 -0.20 1.73
CA GLY A 123 12.75 0.20 0.70
C GLY A 123 12.72 -0.79 -0.45
N PHE A 124 11.70 -0.62 -1.30
CA PHE A 124 11.46 -1.43 -2.48
C PHE A 124 10.95 -0.52 -3.61
N ASN A 125 11.34 -0.79 -4.84
CA ASN A 125 10.76 -0.12 -6.00
C ASN A 125 10.45 -1.11 -7.13
N ILE A 126 9.67 -0.62 -8.10
CA ILE A 126 9.66 -1.17 -9.46
C ILE A 126 10.05 -0.02 -10.38
N GLY A 127 11.31 0.01 -10.82
CA GLY A 127 11.82 0.92 -11.83
C GLY A 127 11.75 0.32 -13.23
N ASN A 128 12.20 1.08 -14.23
CA ASN A 128 12.31 0.61 -15.61
C ASN A 128 13.52 -0.34 -15.83
N ALA A 129 14.44 -0.41 -14.88
CA ALA A 129 15.62 -1.27 -14.96
C ALA A 129 15.38 -2.63 -14.29
N ALA A 130 14.75 -2.63 -13.11
CA ALA A 130 14.49 -3.82 -12.31
C ALA A 130 13.41 -3.53 -11.25
N GLN A 131 12.97 -4.60 -10.58
CA GLN A 131 12.37 -4.52 -9.25
C GLN A 131 13.46 -4.87 -8.24
N ASP A 132 13.65 -4.05 -7.22
CA ASP A 132 14.72 -4.23 -6.25
C ASP A 132 14.43 -3.58 -4.90
N ILE A 133 15.32 -3.89 -3.95
CA ILE A 133 15.32 -3.32 -2.61
C ILE A 133 16.54 -2.43 -2.41
N CYS A 134 16.44 -1.53 -1.44
CA CYS A 134 17.60 -0.90 -0.85
C CYS A 134 17.62 -1.08 0.67
N VAL A 135 18.83 -1.11 1.21
CA VAL A 135 19.10 -1.19 2.64
C VAL A 135 20.16 -0.15 2.97
N ASP A 136 19.95 0.65 4.01
CA ASP A 136 20.90 1.69 4.44
C ASP A 136 21.33 2.63 3.30
N ASN A 137 20.35 3.17 2.55
CA ASN A 137 20.56 4.02 1.36
C ASN A 137 21.41 3.38 0.25
N ARG A 138 21.40 2.05 0.14
CA ARG A 138 22.16 1.33 -0.89
C ARG A 138 21.30 0.33 -1.62
N LEU A 139 21.21 0.51 -2.93
CA LEU A 139 20.63 -0.45 -3.85
C LEU A 139 21.30 -1.82 -3.69
N ILE A 140 20.48 -2.86 -3.53
CA ILE A 140 20.93 -4.25 -3.48
C ILE A 140 20.82 -4.84 -4.88
N PHE A 141 21.85 -4.65 -5.72
CA PHE A 141 21.86 -5.18 -7.08
C PHE A 141 21.58 -6.69 -7.16
N GLU A 142 21.99 -7.45 -6.15
CA GLU A 142 21.78 -8.89 -6.07
C GLU A 142 20.28 -9.27 -5.97
N SER A 143 19.43 -8.37 -5.46
CA SER A 143 17.99 -8.64 -5.30
C SER A 143 17.22 -8.49 -6.60
N GLN A 144 17.83 -7.91 -7.64
CA GLN A 144 17.12 -7.48 -8.85
C GLN A 144 16.40 -8.63 -9.57
N VAL A 145 15.17 -8.35 -9.98
CA VAL A 145 14.42 -9.16 -10.96
C VAL A 145 13.94 -8.27 -12.11
N ALA A 146 13.43 -8.89 -13.17
CA ALA A 146 12.94 -8.16 -14.35
C ALA A 146 11.86 -7.14 -13.94
N PRO A 147 11.88 -5.92 -14.50
CA PRO A 147 10.99 -4.84 -14.07
C PRO A 147 9.50 -5.15 -14.33
N GLY A 148 9.21 -5.97 -15.35
CA GLY A 148 7.87 -6.48 -15.66
C GLY A 148 7.52 -7.84 -15.06
N GLU A 149 8.31 -8.35 -14.10
CA GLU A 149 7.99 -9.61 -13.41
C GLU A 149 6.66 -9.46 -12.64
N PRO A 150 5.67 -10.34 -12.81
CA PRO A 150 4.38 -10.18 -12.15
C PRO A 150 4.50 -10.14 -10.61
N PHE A 151 3.78 -9.20 -9.98
CA PHE A 151 3.76 -9.08 -8.52
C PHE A 151 2.32 -9.24 -7.98
N PRO A 152 1.83 -10.49 -7.83
CA PRO A 152 0.50 -10.77 -7.34
C PRO A 152 0.39 -10.60 -5.82
N ALA A 153 -0.84 -10.41 -5.36
CA ALA A 153 -1.25 -10.42 -3.97
C ALA A 153 -2.45 -11.36 -3.77
N ILE A 154 -2.74 -11.69 -2.52
CA ILE A 154 -3.84 -12.58 -2.14
C ILE A 154 -4.76 -11.81 -1.21
N ARG A 155 -6.06 -11.76 -1.53
CA ARG A 155 -7.07 -11.20 -0.64
C ARG A 155 -7.17 -12.06 0.62
N VAL A 156 -7.14 -11.42 1.79
CA VAL A 156 -7.22 -12.11 3.08
C VAL A 156 -8.36 -11.51 3.91
N GLU A 157 -9.00 -12.34 4.73
CA GLU A 157 -10.09 -11.91 5.63
C GLU A 157 -9.58 -11.02 6.78
N GLY A 158 -8.29 -11.10 7.09
CA GLY A 158 -7.63 -10.29 8.09
C GLY A 158 -6.11 -10.44 8.01
N PHE A 159 -5.39 -9.45 8.53
CA PHE A 159 -3.94 -9.44 8.65
C PHE A 159 -3.57 -8.77 9.97
N ASP A 160 -2.66 -9.38 10.72
CA ASP A 160 -2.18 -8.84 11.99
C ASP A 160 -1.15 -7.74 11.70
N PHE A 161 -1.65 -6.55 11.37
CA PHE A 161 -0.80 -5.39 11.09
C PHE A 161 0.02 -4.99 12.33
N PRO A 162 1.34 -4.75 12.17
CA PRO A 162 2.14 -4.10 13.19
C PRO A 162 1.58 -2.72 13.57
N GLY A 163 1.86 -2.25 14.79
CA GLY A 163 1.27 -1.01 15.33
C GLY A 163 1.65 0.28 14.57
N ASP A 164 2.68 0.24 13.74
CA ASP A 164 3.20 1.30 12.87
C ASP A 164 2.77 1.12 11.39
N ALA A 165 1.99 0.09 11.07
CA ALA A 165 1.53 -0.17 9.71
C ALA A 165 0.24 0.56 9.35
N CYS A 166 -0.55 0.99 10.33
CA CYS A 166 -1.86 1.59 10.11
C CYS A 166 -1.90 3.03 10.59
N ASN A 167 -2.41 3.93 9.74
CA ASN A 167 -2.81 5.25 10.21
C ASN A 167 -3.99 5.08 11.17
N ALA A 168 -3.98 5.81 12.29
CA ALA A 168 -5.15 5.85 13.16
C ALA A 168 -6.35 6.32 12.31
N PRO A 169 -7.55 5.73 12.49
CA PRO A 169 -8.74 6.24 11.84
C PRO A 169 -8.82 7.75 12.13
N PRO A 170 -9.16 8.60 11.14
CA PRO A 170 -9.36 10.00 11.41
C PRO A 170 -10.43 10.10 12.50
N MET A 171 -10.01 10.49 13.71
CA MET A 171 -10.92 10.77 14.79
C MET A 171 -11.72 11.97 14.33
N LEU A 172 -12.90 11.73 13.76
CA LEU A 172 -13.88 12.77 13.48
C LEU A 172 -14.12 13.45 14.82
N SER A 173 -13.56 14.65 14.95
CA SER A 173 -13.81 15.53 16.07
C SER A 173 -15.32 15.70 16.16
N LEU A 174 -15.94 15.01 17.11
CA LEU A 174 -17.29 15.26 17.60
C LEU A 174 -17.29 16.63 18.30
N LEU A 175 -17.02 17.69 17.54
CA LEU A 175 -17.42 19.04 17.87
C LEU A 175 -18.85 19.19 17.34
N THR A 176 -19.77 18.54 18.03
CA THR A 176 -21.13 19.05 18.15
C THR A 176 -21.02 20.48 18.68
N ARG A 177 -21.39 21.44 17.83
CA ARG A 177 -21.89 22.75 18.27
C ARG A 177 -23.39 22.77 18.04
#